data_AF-A0AAV0UTX0-F1
#
_entry.id   AF-A0AAV0UTX0-F1
#
_cell.length_a   1.000
_cell.length_b   1.000
_cell.length_c   1.000
_cell.angle_alpha   90.00
_cell.angle_beta   90.00
_cell.angle_gamma   90.00
#
_symmetry.space_group_name_H-M   'P 1'
#
loop_
_entity.id
_entity.type
_entity.pdbx_description
1 polymer ?
#
loop_
_entity_poly.entity_id
_entity_poly.type
_entity_poly.pdbx_seq_one_letter_code
_entity_poly.pdbx_strand_id
1 'polypeptide(L)'
;MADQMDQLPQVPPPGTSPRTSNSWSRCDQAVARVAPIATTTCHGCSKCIAKGEWQLGLMFIHVEGFMLMEWHHLHCFKSLQGNGLSDVLETVQSEMTPAQKKEFQLAAEVS
;
A
#
# COMPACT_ATOMS: atom_id res chain seq x y z
N MET A 1 40.70 -4.65 46.83
CA MET A 1 41.47 -4.36 45.61
C MET A 1 41.24 -5.52 44.65
N ALA A 2 40.98 -5.20 43.37
CA ALA A 2 40.77 -6.09 42.22
C ALA A 2 39.41 -6.84 42.19
N ASP A 3 38.63 -6.84 41.11
CA ASP A 3 38.74 -6.16 39.82
C ASP A 3 37.36 -6.15 39.17
N GLN A 4 36.89 -4.97 38.79
CA GLN A 4 35.65 -4.76 38.04
C GLN A 4 35.97 -5.01 36.57
N MET A 5 35.78 -6.24 36.11
CA MET A 5 35.92 -6.55 34.68
C MET A 5 34.70 -6.03 33.91
N ASP A 6 34.96 -4.93 33.22
CA ASP A 6 34.17 -4.27 32.18
C ASP A 6 33.47 -5.30 31.27
N GLN A 7 32.13 -5.31 31.29
CA GLN A 7 31.32 -6.08 30.36
C GLN A 7 31.43 -5.44 28.98
N LEU A 8 32.26 -6.02 28.12
CA LEU A 8 32.33 -5.69 26.70
C LEU A 8 30.92 -5.80 26.06
N PRO A 9 30.50 -4.85 25.20
CA PRO A 9 29.25 -4.96 24.47
C PRO A 9 29.26 -6.21 23.62
N GLN A 10 28.27 -7.09 23.82
CA GLN A 10 28.12 -8.31 23.04
C GLN A 10 27.77 -7.92 21.59
N VAL A 11 28.73 -8.05 20.68
CA VAL A 11 28.47 -7.94 19.24
C VAL A 11 27.67 -9.19 18.82
N PRO A 12 26.45 -9.05 18.27
CA PRO A 12 25.69 -10.20 17.81
C PRO A 12 26.43 -10.91 16.66
N PRO A 13 26.29 -12.24 16.53
CA PRO A 13 26.99 -13.00 15.50
C PRO A 13 26.62 -12.50 14.09
N PRO A 14 27.58 -12.48 13.14
CA PRO A 14 27.28 -12.10 11.76
C PRO A 14 26.28 -13.10 11.16
N GLY A 15 25.10 -12.61 10.79
CA GLY A 15 24.05 -13.41 10.13
C GLY A 15 22.76 -13.58 10.92
N THR A 16 22.67 -13.16 12.17
CA THR A 16 21.39 -13.08 12.91
C THR A 16 20.82 -11.67 12.86
N SER A 17 20.78 -11.07 11.68
CA SER A 17 19.83 -9.97 11.47
C SER A 17 18.45 -10.62 11.38
N PRO A 18 17.42 -10.14 12.11
CA PRO A 18 16.06 -10.56 11.83
C PRO A 18 15.84 -10.31 10.34
N ARG A 19 15.59 -11.37 9.56
CA ARG A 19 15.13 -11.22 8.18
C ARG A 19 13.71 -10.65 8.22
N THR A 20 13.59 -9.38 8.58
CA THR A 20 12.48 -8.53 8.15
C THR A 20 12.83 -8.01 6.76
N SER A 21 13.27 -8.90 5.86
CA SER A 21 13.32 -8.57 4.44
C SER A 21 11.92 -8.75 3.91
N ASN A 22 11.02 -7.81 4.21
CA ASN A 22 9.93 -7.63 3.27
C ASN A 22 10.60 -7.00 2.04
N SER A 23 10.99 -7.86 1.10
CA SER A 23 11.70 -7.43 -0.11
C SER A 23 10.84 -6.52 -0.99
N TRP A 24 9.58 -6.32 -0.62
CA TRP A 24 8.64 -5.37 -1.19
C TRP A 24 8.48 -4.15 -0.29
N SER A 25 8.76 -2.99 -0.85
CA SER A 25 8.44 -1.69 -0.26
C SER A 25 7.20 -1.13 -0.93
N ARG A 26 6.23 -0.65 -0.14
CA ARG A 26 5.11 0.12 -0.66
C ARG A 26 5.67 1.42 -1.24
N CYS A 27 5.35 1.71 -2.49
CA CYS A 27 5.58 3.03 -3.04
C CYS A 27 4.50 3.96 -2.47
N ASP A 28 4.86 5.16 -2.05
CA ASP A 28 3.89 6.16 -1.59
C ASP A 28 2.97 6.65 -2.73
N GLN A 29 3.28 6.27 -3.97
CA GLN A 29 2.46 6.54 -5.12
C GLN A 29 1.34 5.51 -5.26
N ALA A 30 0.11 5.99 -5.17
CA ALA A 30 -1.09 5.23 -5.46
C ALA A 30 -1.87 5.86 -6.61
N VAL A 31 -2.73 5.06 -7.23
CA VAL A 31 -3.48 5.47 -8.42
C VAL A 31 -4.96 5.16 -8.21
N ALA A 32 -5.84 6.13 -8.46
CA ALA A 32 -7.26 5.85 -8.64
C ALA A 32 -7.65 5.96 -10.10
N ARG A 33 -8.48 5.03 -10.56
CA ARG A 33 -9.10 5.13 -11.89
C ARG A 33 -10.44 4.42 -11.93
N VAL A 34 -11.25 4.79 -12.92
CA VAL A 34 -12.39 3.98 -13.36
C VAL A 34 -11.87 2.76 -14.11
N ALA A 35 -12.33 1.56 -13.74
CA ALA A 35 -11.92 0.31 -14.34
C ALA A 35 -12.34 0.27 -15.83
N PRO A 36 -11.38 0.18 -16.78
CA PRO A 36 -11.72 0.18 -18.20
C PRO A 36 -12.36 -1.14 -18.66
N ILE A 37 -12.08 -2.23 -17.93
CA ILE A 37 -12.54 -3.61 -18.17
C ILE A 37 -12.76 -4.32 -16.83
N ALA A 38 -13.50 -5.43 -16.85
CA ALA A 38 -13.86 -6.20 -15.65
C ALA A 38 -12.96 -7.42 -15.41
N THR A 39 -11.63 -7.26 -15.53
CA THR A 39 -10.67 -8.36 -15.36
C THR A 39 -9.78 -8.19 -14.12
N THR A 40 -9.80 -7.01 -13.50
CA THR A 40 -9.07 -6.75 -12.26
C THR A 40 -9.79 -7.41 -11.08
N THR A 41 -9.04 -8.14 -10.26
CA THR A 41 -9.57 -8.76 -9.04
C THR A 41 -9.14 -7.92 -7.85
N CYS A 42 -10.07 -7.62 -6.95
CA CYS A 42 -9.77 -6.91 -5.73
C CYS A 42 -8.93 -7.77 -4.79
N HIS A 43 -7.80 -7.26 -4.33
CA HIS A 43 -6.93 -7.97 -3.37
C HIS A 43 -7.55 -8.11 -1.97
N GLY A 44 -8.46 -7.22 -1.58
CA GLY A 44 -9.12 -7.26 -0.27
C GLY A 44 -10.25 -8.30 -0.18
N CYS A 45 -11.11 -8.41 -1.20
CA CYS A 45 -12.28 -9.30 -1.17
C CYS A 45 -12.26 -10.44 -2.19
N SER A 46 -11.22 -10.51 -3.03
CA SER A 46 -11.04 -11.52 -4.09
C SER A 46 -12.15 -11.57 -5.15
N LYS A 47 -13.03 -10.56 -5.22
CA LYS A 47 -14.05 -10.41 -6.26
C LYS A 47 -13.55 -9.54 -7.40
N CYS A 48 -14.10 -9.74 -8.60
CA CYS A 48 -13.81 -8.88 -9.75
C CYS A 48 -14.31 -7.44 -9.50
N ILE A 49 -13.56 -6.47 -10.01
CA ILE A 49 -13.94 -5.07 -10.08
C ILE A 49 -14.69 -4.86 -11.39
N ALA A 50 -15.90 -4.32 -11.34
CA ALA A 50 -16.72 -4.17 -12.55
C ALA A 50 -16.17 -3.06 -13.46
N LYS A 51 -16.38 -3.20 -14.77
CA LYS A 51 -16.09 -2.12 -15.73
C LYS A 51 -16.93 -0.89 -15.36
N GLY A 52 -16.31 0.29 -15.34
CA GLY A 52 -16.98 1.53 -14.96
C GLY A 52 -16.98 1.79 -13.45
N GLU A 53 -16.49 0.85 -12.64
CA GLU A 53 -16.34 1.03 -11.20
C GLU A 53 -14.99 1.65 -10.86
N TRP A 54 -14.92 2.46 -9.81
CA TRP A 54 -13.66 3.01 -9.34
C TRP A 54 -12.80 1.96 -8.63
N GLN A 55 -11.52 1.95 -8.94
CA GLN A 55 -10.51 1.11 -8.31
C GLN A 55 -9.29 1.91 -7.85
N LEU A 56 -8.74 1.51 -6.70
CA LEU A 56 -7.51 2.03 -6.13
C LEU A 56 -6.37 1.04 -6.33
N GLY A 57 -5.27 1.50 -6.90
CA GLY A 57 -4.05 0.75 -7.15
C GLY A 57 -2.97 1.16 -6.16
N LEU A 58 -2.48 0.21 -5.38
CA LEU A 58 -1.29 0.37 -4.55
C LEU A 58 -0.10 -0.19 -5.30
N MET A 59 0.96 0.61 -5.45
CA MET A 59 2.18 0.16 -6.11
C MET A 59 3.19 -0.32 -5.07
N PHE A 60 3.77 -1.50 -5.31
CA PHE A 60 4.84 -2.08 -4.51
C PHE A 60 6.05 -2.31 -5.40
N ILE A 61 7.22 -1.99 -4.88
CA ILE A 61 8.49 -2.12 -5.58
C ILE A 61 9.34 -3.13 -4.82
N HIS A 62 9.82 -4.14 -5.53
CA HIS A 62 10.77 -5.11 -5.01
C HIS A 62 12.17 -4.52 -4.99
N VAL A 63 13.01 -4.93 -4.05
CA VAL A 63 14.43 -4.55 -4.00
C VAL A 63 15.22 -4.93 -5.27
N GLU A 64 14.74 -5.92 -6.02
CA GLU A 64 15.32 -6.34 -7.32
C GLU A 64 14.75 -5.54 -8.51
N GLY A 65 13.88 -4.55 -8.26
CA GLY A 65 13.31 -3.68 -9.29
C GLY A 65 11.98 -4.16 -9.91
N PHE A 66 11.42 -5.29 -9.45
CA PHE A 66 10.08 -5.69 -9.86
C PHE A 66 9.01 -4.73 -9.31
N MET A 67 7.94 -4.53 -10.07
CA MET A 67 6.80 -3.73 -9.63
C MET A 67 5.53 -4.57 -9.62
N LEU A 68 4.77 -4.47 -8.54
CA LEU A 68 3.46 -5.07 -8.37
C LEU A 68 2.45 -3.93 -8.18
N MET A 69 1.29 -4.06 -8.81
CA MET A 69 0.16 -3.16 -8.54
C MET A 69 -1.02 -3.97 -8.04
N GLU A 70 -1.45 -3.67 -6.82
CA GLU A 70 -2.60 -4.31 -6.18
C GLU A 70 -3.83 -3.43 -6.31
N TRP A 71 -4.84 -3.95 -7.00
CA TRP A 71 -6.10 -3.25 -7.20
C TRP A 71 -7.12 -3.58 -6.11
N HIS A 72 -7.85 -2.57 -5.67
CA HIS A 72 -8.85 -2.66 -4.61
C HIS A 72 -10.11 -1.89 -5.00
N HIS A 73 -11.28 -2.41 -4.61
CA HIS A 73 -12.52 -1.61 -4.60
C HIS A 73 -12.37 -0.43 -3.64
N LEU A 74 -13.09 0.67 -3.89
CA LEU A 74 -13.09 1.81 -2.97
C LEU A 74 -13.54 1.42 -1.56
N HIS A 75 -14.60 0.62 -1.44
CA HIS A 75 -15.10 0.15 -0.14
C HIS A 75 -14.09 -0.74 0.57
N CYS A 76 -13.49 -1.71 -0.15
CA CYS A 76 -12.48 -2.60 0.42
C CYS A 76 -11.25 -1.82 0.89
N PHE A 77 -10.90 -0.74 0.19
CA PHE A 77 -9.81 0.13 0.60
C PHE A 77 -10.12 0.83 1.93
N LYS A 78 -11.36 1.29 2.14
CA LYS A 78 -11.75 1.92 3.41
C LYS A 78 -11.52 1.02 4.61
N SER A 79 -11.80 -0.28 4.47
CA SER A 79 -11.55 -1.29 5.50
C SER A 79 -10.06 -1.44 5.84
N LEU A 80 -9.17 -1.09 4.91
CA LEU A 80 -7.72 -1.14 5.09
C LEU A 80 -7.14 0.16 5.68
N GLN A 81 -7.91 1.25 5.77
CA GLN A 81 -7.42 2.56 6.23
C GLN A 81 -6.84 2.56 7.65
N GLY A 82 -7.18 1.58 8.49
CA GLY A 82 -6.56 1.39 9.81
C GLY A 82 -5.07 1.05 9.76
N ASN A 83 -4.51 0.74 8.58
CA ASN A 83 -3.14 0.27 8.39
C ASN A 83 -2.21 1.36 7.81
N GLY A 84 -2.46 2.65 8.07
CA GLY A 84 -1.62 3.75 7.56
C GLY A 84 -1.75 3.93 6.04
N LEU A 85 -2.98 3.86 5.54
CA LEU A 85 -3.36 4.08 4.14
C LEU A 85 -4.17 5.37 3.94
N SER A 86 -4.31 6.19 4.97
CA SER A 86 -4.95 7.52 4.89
C SER A 86 -4.19 8.44 3.94
N ASP A 87 -2.87 8.50 4.07
CA ASP A 87 -1.99 9.35 3.26
C ASP A 87 -2.12 9.02 1.77
N VAL A 88 -2.30 7.74 1.46
CA VAL A 88 -2.48 7.25 0.10
C VAL A 88 -3.71 7.87 -0.60
N LEU A 89 -4.85 7.96 0.09
CA LEU A 89 -6.06 8.56 -0.51
C LEU A 89 -5.92 10.06 -0.68
N GLU A 90 -5.18 10.72 0.20
CA GLU A 90 -4.89 12.14 0.08
C GLU A 90 -3.99 12.41 -1.13
N THR A 91 -2.92 11.63 -1.29
CA THR A 91 -2.01 11.71 -2.45
C THR A 91 -2.78 11.55 -3.75
N VAL A 92 -3.59 10.49 -3.87
CA VAL A 92 -4.42 10.24 -5.05
C VAL A 92 -5.34 11.42 -5.37
N GLN A 93 -5.99 11.98 -4.36
CA GLN A 93 -6.92 13.11 -4.55
C GLN A 93 -6.20 14.43 -4.86
N SER A 94 -4.92 14.56 -4.54
CA SER A 94 -4.09 15.73 -4.86
C SER A 94 -3.71 15.75 -6.34
N GLU A 95 -3.48 14.58 -6.93
CA GLU A 95 -3.10 14.44 -8.35
C GLU A 95 -4.30 14.48 -9.31
N MET A 96 -5.54 14.47 -8.80
CA MET A 96 -6.77 14.50 -9.60
C MET A 96 -7.17 15.90 -10.04
N THR A 97 -7.78 16.00 -11.23
CA THR A 97 -8.49 17.23 -11.63
C THR A 97 -9.72 17.47 -10.72
N PRO A 98 -10.22 18.71 -10.58
CA PRO A 98 -11.39 19.00 -9.75
C PRO A 98 -12.64 18.21 -10.15
N ALA A 99 -12.83 17.94 -11.44
CA ALA A 99 -13.93 17.13 -11.95
C ALA A 99 -13.79 15.66 -11.52
N GLN A 100 -12.62 15.06 -11.75
CA GLN A 100 -12.34 13.67 -11.34
C GLN A 100 -12.43 13.49 -9.83
N LYS A 101 -11.94 14.47 -9.06
CA LYS A 101 -12.01 14.43 -7.59
C LYS A 101 -13.45 14.41 -7.11
N LYS A 102 -14.34 15.22 -7.72
CA LYS A 102 -15.77 15.22 -7.40
C LYS A 102 -16.42 13.88 -7.74
N GLU A 103 -16.13 13.31 -8.90
CA GLU A 103 -16.66 11.99 -9.29
C GLU A 103 -16.15 10.88 -8.36
N PHE A 104 -14.87 10.93 -7.98
CA PHE A 104 -14.26 9.99 -7.05
C PHE A 104 -14.89 10.09 -5.65
N GLN A 105 -15.11 11.31 -5.14
CA GLN A 105 -15.77 11.52 -3.85
C GLN A 105 -17.20 10.99 -3.84
N LEU A 106 -17.98 11.29 -4.89
CA LEU A 106 -19.34 10.75 -5.03
C LEU A 106 -19.33 9.21 -5.08
N ALA A 107 -18.41 8.61 -5.84
CA ALA A 107 -18.27 7.17 -5.91
C ALA A 107 -17.86 6.58 -4.55
N ALA A 108 -16.95 7.25 -3.83
CA ALA A 108 -16.53 6.84 -2.50
C ALA A 108 -17.68 6.94 -1.48
N GLU A 109 -18.59 7.91 -1.58
CA GLU A 109 -19.76 8.01 -0.69
C GLU A 109 -20.80 6.90 -0.92
N VAL A 110 -20.98 6.48 -2.17
CA VAL A 110 -21.97 5.46 -2.56
C VAL A 110 -21.44 4.02 -2.41
N SER A 111 -20.12 3.86 -2.28
CA SER A 111 -19.42 2.57 -2.11
C SER A 111 -19.31 2.09 -0.66
#